data_AF-A0A8S3ZSB3-F1
#
_entry.id   AF-A0A8S3ZSB3-F1
#
_cell.length_a   1.000
_cell.length_b   1.000
_cell.length_c   1.000
_cell.angle_alpha   90.00
_cell.angle_beta   90.00
_cell.angle_gamma   90.00
#
_symmetry.space_group_name_H-M   'P 1'
#
loop_
_entity.id
_entity.type
_entity.pdbx_description
1 polymer ?
#
loop_
_entity_poly.entity_id
_entity_poly.type
_entity_poly.pdbx_seq_one_letter_code
_entity_poly.pdbx_strand_id
1 'polypeptide(L)'
;MAAYLMCLTSGSGMPVFTRSVGSVKPLPFPVIGSLNAVHMFATNHNATLRSTTTEDARIVWREFRNSLVLISVTSRDSAADDVLAGKLLENVFDAMILLYGLDELTNIKNVERFKKEIK
;
A
#
# COMPACT_ATOMS: atom_id res chain seq x y z
N MET A 1 -15.61 -11.71 -1.67
CA MET A 1 -14.33 -11.39 -1.01
C MET A 1 -14.01 -9.94 -1.31
N ALA A 2 -13.80 -9.13 -0.28
CA ALA A 2 -13.55 -7.70 -0.37
C ALA A 2 -12.09 -7.41 -0.04
N ALA A 3 -11.40 -6.69 -0.92
CA ALA A 3 -10.00 -6.31 -0.71
C ALA A 3 -9.72 -4.92 -1.26
N TYR A 4 -8.82 -4.21 -0.59
CA TYR A 4 -8.22 -2.96 -1.05
C TYR A 4 -6.72 -3.14 -1.17
N LEU A 5 -6.16 -2.53 -2.21
CA LEU A 5 -4.74 -2.37 -2.43
C LEU A 5 -4.49 -0.89 -2.66
N MET A 6 -3.56 -0.31 -1.91
CA MET A 6 -3.17 1.09 -2.07
C MET A 6 -1.66 1.20 -2.16
N CYS A 7 -1.21 2.14 -2.98
CA CYS A 7 0.18 2.54 -3.12
C CYS A 7 0.28 4.00 -2.71
N LEU A 8 1.11 4.29 -1.72
CA LEU A 8 1.37 5.62 -1.19
C LEU A 8 2.85 5.96 -1.38
N THR A 9 3.19 7.23 -1.43
CA THR A 9 4.57 7.68 -1.26
C THR A 9 4.99 7.52 0.21
N SER A 10 6.17 6.94 0.47
CA SER A 10 6.63 6.67 1.84
C SER A 10 6.71 7.94 2.70
N GLY A 11 7.33 9.00 2.18
CA GLY A 11 7.56 10.21 2.98
C GLY A 11 6.33 11.10 3.20
N SER A 12 5.41 11.18 2.24
CA SER A 12 4.26 12.10 2.31
C SER A 12 2.91 11.42 2.47
N GLY A 13 2.83 10.10 2.33
CA GLY A 13 1.57 9.36 2.39
C GLY A 13 0.61 9.67 1.25
N MET A 14 1.09 10.33 0.18
CA MET A 14 0.25 10.72 -0.94
C MET A 14 -0.18 9.48 -1.72
N PRO A 15 -1.49 9.26 -1.94
CA PRO A 15 -1.95 8.12 -2.70
C PRO A 15 -1.50 8.22 -4.16
N VAL A 16 -0.72 7.25 -4.60
CA VAL A 16 -0.33 7.02 -5.99
C VAL A 16 -1.48 6.35 -6.73
N PHE A 17 -1.97 5.23 -6.21
CA PHE A 17 -3.17 4.58 -6.70
C PHE A 17 -3.89 3.81 -5.60
N THR A 18 -5.18 3.56 -5.84
CA THR A 18 -5.99 2.65 -5.04
C THR A 18 -6.74 1.70 -5.98
N ARG A 19 -6.81 0.43 -5.60
CA ARG A 19 -7.57 -0.62 -6.30
C ARG A 19 -8.40 -1.34 -5.26
N SER A 20 -9.58 -1.79 -5.67
CA SER A 20 -10.45 -2.60 -4.82
C SER A 20 -11.08 -3.72 -5.62
N VAL A 21 -11.26 -4.86 -4.97
CA VAL A 21 -11.92 -6.04 -5.54
C VAL A 21 -13.13 -6.39 -4.68
N GLY A 22 -14.24 -6.73 -5.34
CA GLY A 22 -15.54 -6.96 -4.71
C GLY A 22 -16.42 -5.71 -4.70
N SER A 23 -17.67 -5.88 -4.26
CA SER A 23 -18.68 -4.81 -4.16
C SER A 23 -18.42 -3.92 -2.94
N VAL A 24 -17.27 -3.24 -2.92
CA VAL A 24 -16.85 -2.37 -1.82
C VAL A 24 -16.74 -0.92 -2.26
N LYS A 25 -17.17 -0.02 -1.37
CA LYS A 25 -16.98 1.43 -1.58
C LYS A 25 -15.49 1.77 -1.42
N PRO A 26 -14.96 2.74 -2.19
CA PRO A 26 -13.60 3.25 -1.98
C PRO A 26 -13.38 3.66 -0.53
N LEU A 27 -12.18 3.38 0.00
CA LEU A 27 -11.84 3.82 1.35
C LEU A 27 -11.84 5.35 1.42
N PRO A 28 -12.46 5.96 2.46
CA PRO A 28 -12.41 7.39 2.65
C PRO A 28 -10.96 7.89 2.79
N PHE A 29 -10.67 9.06 2.25
CA PHE A 29 -9.33 9.67 2.35
C PHE A 29 -8.78 9.75 3.78
N PRO A 30 -9.58 10.09 4.82
CA PRO A 30 -9.12 10.06 6.20
C PRO A 30 -8.63 8.69 6.68
N VAL A 31 -9.24 7.61 6.18
CA VAL A 31 -8.83 6.24 6.51
C VAL A 31 -7.48 5.93 5.89
N ILE A 32 -7.27 6.29 4.62
CA ILE A 32 -5.98 6.14 3.93
C ILE A 32 -4.88 6.92 4.67
N GLY A 33 -5.17 8.17 5.05
CA GLY A 33 -4.25 9.01 5.83
C GLY A 33 -3.91 8.39 7.19
N SER A 34 -4.89 7.78 7.86
CA SER A 34 -4.68 7.11 9.15
C SER A 34 -3.79 5.86 8.99
N LEU A 35 -3.99 5.05 7.95
CA LEU A 35 -3.14 3.89 7.67
C LEU A 35 -1.68 4.28 7.41
N ASN A 36 -1.46 5.42 6.73
CA ASN A 36 -0.12 5.97 6.55
C ASN A 36 0.46 6.49 7.88
N ALA A 37 -0.35 7.16 8.70
CA ALA A 37 0.11 7.68 9.98
C ALA A 37 0.60 6.56 10.92
N VAL A 38 -0.09 5.40 10.95
CA VAL A 38 0.36 4.23 11.74
C VAL A 38 1.68 3.69 11.21
N HIS A 39 1.85 3.60 9.90
CA HIS A 39 3.13 3.22 9.30
C HIS A 39 4.26 4.19 9.68
N MET A 40 4.04 5.50 9.50
CA MET A 40 5.00 6.55 9.84
C MET A 40 5.34 6.58 11.34
N PHE A 41 4.37 6.31 12.21
CA PHE A 41 4.62 6.19 13.64
C PHE A 41 5.64 5.09 13.94
N ALA A 42 5.48 3.91 13.33
CA ALA A 42 6.43 2.80 13.49
C ALA A 42 7.81 3.17 12.93
N THR A 43 7.87 3.72 11.72
CA THR A 43 9.13 4.12 11.06
C THR A 43 9.90 5.15 11.88
N ASN A 44 9.22 6.15 12.44
CA ASN A 44 9.83 7.16 13.31
C ASN A 44 10.41 6.61 14.62
N HIS A 45 9.99 5.40 15.03
CA HIS A 45 10.52 4.69 16.19
C HIS A 45 11.49 3.56 15.79
N ASN A 46 12.01 3.59 14.56
CA ASN A 46 12.89 2.55 14.00
C ASN A 46 12.25 1.14 14.02
N ALA A 47 10.93 1.06 13.94
CA ALA A 47 10.18 -0.18 13.87
C ALA A 47 9.58 -0.38 12.47
N THR A 48 9.57 -1.62 11.99
CA THR A 48 8.92 -1.97 10.72
C THR A 48 7.54 -2.53 10.97
N LEU A 49 6.50 -1.77 10.59
CA LEU A 49 5.13 -2.25 10.63
C LEU A 49 4.90 -3.27 9.50
N ARG A 50 4.52 -4.50 9.85
CA ARG A 50 4.24 -5.57 8.88
C ARG A 50 2.76 -5.80 8.67
N SER A 51 2.02 -6.03 9.75
CA SER A 51 0.60 -6.31 9.68
C SER A 51 -0.11 -5.93 10.98
N THR A 52 -1.43 -5.80 10.89
CA THR A 52 -2.33 -5.72 12.04
C THR A 52 -3.68 -6.31 11.67
N THR A 53 -4.46 -6.65 12.69
CA THR A 53 -5.83 -7.15 12.53
C THR A 53 -6.76 -6.34 13.40
N THR A 54 -7.88 -5.92 12.82
CA THR A 54 -9.03 -5.38 13.53
C THR A 54 -10.11 -6.47 13.64
N GLU A 55 -11.26 -6.13 14.20
CA GLU A 55 -12.41 -7.03 14.24
C GLU A 55 -12.84 -7.50 12.85
N ASP A 56 -12.84 -6.58 11.88
CA ASP A 56 -13.38 -6.79 10.53
C ASP A 56 -12.32 -7.00 9.44
N ALA A 57 -11.07 -6.58 9.69
CA ALA A 57 -10.07 -6.47 8.65
C ALA A 57 -8.68 -6.96 9.07
N ARG A 58 -7.93 -7.45 8.09
CA ARG A 58 -6.51 -7.71 8.15
C ARG A 58 -5.81 -6.71 7.24
N ILE A 59 -4.77 -6.06 7.77
CA ILE A 59 -4.03 -5.03 7.06
C ILE A 59 -2.56 -5.41 7.04
N VAL A 60 -1.93 -5.32 5.87
CA VAL A 60 -0.52 -5.64 5.65
C VAL A 60 0.15 -4.47 4.97
N TRP A 61 1.30 -4.04 5.49
CA TRP A 61 2.12 -2.96 4.93
C TRP A 61 3.41 -3.53 4.39
N ARG A 62 3.92 -2.90 3.32
CA ARG A 62 5.28 -3.11 2.88
C ARG A 62 5.84 -1.85 2.24
N GLU A 63 6.96 -1.41 2.80
CA GLU A 63 7.73 -0.31 2.25
C GLU A 63 8.78 -0.82 1.28
N PHE A 64 8.94 -0.11 0.16
CA PHE A 64 9.87 -0.42 -0.89
C PHE A 64 10.79 0.76 -1.13
N ARG A 65 12.09 0.51 -0.90
CA ARG A 65 13.20 1.42 -1.25
C ARG A 65 13.03 2.84 -0.68
N ASN A 66 12.35 2.98 0.46
CA ASN A 66 12.05 4.27 1.10
C ASN A 66 11.33 5.27 0.19
N SER A 67 10.65 4.79 -0.85
CA SER A 67 9.98 5.61 -1.86
C SER A 67 8.47 5.37 -1.86
N LEU A 68 8.06 4.10 -1.84
CA LEU A 68 6.67 3.69 -1.92
C LEU A 68 6.30 2.76 -0.77
N VAL A 69 5.06 2.86 -0.32
CA VAL A 69 4.44 1.96 0.64
C VAL A 69 3.21 1.36 0.00
N LEU A 70 3.20 0.03 -0.13
CA LEU A 70 2.00 -0.71 -0.51
C LEU A 70 1.28 -1.19 0.74
N ILE A 71 -0.04 -1.09 0.73
CA ILE A 71 -0.90 -1.53 1.84
C ILE A 71 -2.03 -2.38 1.27
N SER A 72 -2.22 -3.57 1.82
CA SER A 72 -3.37 -4.42 1.55
C SER A 72 -4.33 -4.37 2.74
N VAL A 73 -5.62 -4.20 2.48
CA VAL A 73 -6.70 -4.34 3.47
C VAL A 73 -7.64 -5.41 2.97
N THR A 74 -7.82 -6.48 3.74
CA THR A 74 -8.71 -7.59 3.40
C THR A 74 -9.68 -7.86 4.55
N SER A 75 -10.83 -8.45 4.25
CA SER A 75 -11.73 -8.92 5.32
C SER A 75 -11.04 -10.00 6.16
N ARG A 76 -11.29 -9.99 7.47
CA ARG A 76 -10.67 -10.92 8.42
C ARG A 76 -10.95 -12.39 8.10
N ASP A 77 -12.13 -12.70 7.57
CA ASP A 77 -12.56 -14.06 7.21
C ASP A 77 -12.04 -14.50 5.83
N SER A 78 -11.24 -13.67 5.18
CA SER A 78 -10.57 -14.04 3.93
C SER A 78 -9.57 -15.16 4.18
N ALA A 79 -9.48 -16.12 3.26
CA ALA A 79 -8.44 -17.15 3.25
C ALA A 79 -7.02 -16.58 3.06
N ALA A 80 -6.89 -15.28 2.75
CA ALA A 80 -5.62 -14.59 2.62
C ALA A 80 -4.99 -14.37 4.00
N ASP A 81 -3.87 -15.05 4.24
CA ASP A 81 -3.01 -14.79 5.39
C ASP A 81 -2.02 -13.65 5.12
N ASP A 82 -1.24 -13.28 6.14
CA ASP A 82 -0.25 -12.19 6.05
C ASP A 82 0.84 -12.49 5.02
N VAL A 83 1.15 -13.76 4.80
CA VAL A 83 2.19 -14.22 3.86
C VAL A 83 1.72 -14.01 2.43
N LEU A 84 0.51 -14.45 2.10
CA LEU A 84 -0.09 -14.27 0.78
C LEU A 84 -0.30 -12.79 0.45
N ALA A 85 -0.80 -12.01 1.42
CA ALA A 85 -0.95 -10.57 1.26
C ALA A 85 0.41 -9.89 1.05
N GLY A 86 1.42 -10.25 1.85
CA GLY A 86 2.80 -9.75 1.67
C GLY A 86 3.40 -10.10 0.32
N LYS A 87 3.14 -11.31 -0.19
CA LYS A 87 3.60 -11.74 -1.52
C LYS A 87 2.88 -11.01 -2.65
N LEU A 88 1.59 -10.73 -2.49
CA LEU A 88 0.85 -9.88 -3.42
C LEU A 88 1.51 -8.49 -3.51
N LEU A 89 1.87 -7.88 -2.37
CA LEU A 89 2.52 -6.58 -2.37
C LEU A 89 3.88 -6.60 -3.08
N GLU A 90 4.69 -7.66 -2.88
CA GLU A 90 5.94 -7.85 -3.66
C GLU A 90 5.66 -7.94 -5.15
N ASN A 91 4.75 -8.81 -5.57
CA ASN A 91 4.44 -9.03 -6.98
C ASN A 91 3.91 -7.75 -7.66
N VAL A 92 3.14 -6.94 -6.94
CA VAL A 92 2.68 -5.64 -7.44
C VAL A 92 3.85 -4.70 -7.64
N PHE A 93 4.78 -4.62 -6.69
CA PHE A 93 5.97 -3.78 -6.84
C PHE A 93 6.88 -4.28 -7.97
N ASP A 94 7.08 -5.59 -8.11
CA ASP A 94 7.85 -6.18 -9.19
C ASP A 94 7.22 -5.90 -10.56
N ALA A 95 5.89 -5.96 -10.66
CA ALA A 95 5.17 -5.56 -11.86
C ALA A 95 5.32 -4.06 -12.15
N MET A 96 5.32 -3.21 -11.13
CA MET A 96 5.59 -1.78 -11.30
C MET A 96 7.03 -1.55 -11.82
N ILE A 97 8.02 -2.30 -11.33
CA ILE A 97 9.40 -2.22 -11.85
C ILE A 97 9.42 -2.60 -13.32
N LEU A 98 8.71 -3.66 -13.72
CA LEU A 98 8.63 -4.10 -15.11
C LEU A 98 8.02 -3.02 -16.02
N LEU A 99 6.99 -2.31 -15.54
CA LEU A 99 6.24 -1.33 -16.34
C LEU A 99 6.88 0.06 -16.38
N TYR A 100 7.51 0.49 -15.29
CA TYR A 100 7.98 1.89 -15.13
C TYR A 100 9.48 2.02 -14.87
N GLY A 101 10.16 0.92 -14.52
CA GLY A 101 11.58 0.91 -14.17
C GLY A 101 11.84 1.24 -12.70
N LEU A 102 12.85 0.60 -12.12
CA LEU A 102 13.21 0.79 -10.71
C LEU A 102 13.65 2.22 -10.37
N ASP A 103 14.38 2.87 -11.29
CA ASP A 103 14.90 4.22 -11.06
C ASP A 103 13.77 5.25 -10.94
N GLU A 104 12.75 5.15 -11.79
CA GLU A 104 11.57 6.02 -11.72
C GLU A 104 10.78 5.79 -10.43
N LEU A 105 10.66 4.54 -9.96
CA LEU A 105 9.96 4.21 -8.72
C LEU A 105 10.70 4.64 -7.46
N THR A 106 12.02 4.72 -7.49
CA THR A 106 12.85 5.13 -6.34
C THR A 106 13.12 6.62 -6.30
N ASN A 107 12.97 7.32 -7.42
CA ASN A 107 13.24 8.75 -7.55
C ASN A 107 12.06 9.52 -8.16
N ILE A 108 10.88 9.36 -7.56
CA ILE A 108 9.65 10.04 -8.04
C ILE A 108 9.76 11.54 -7.76
N LYS A 109 10.12 12.32 -8.79
CA LYS A 109 10.27 13.79 -8.68
C LYS A 109 8.94 14.54 -8.66
N ASN A 110 7.95 14.03 -9.39
CA ASN A 110 6.63 14.64 -9.49
C ASN A 110 5.54 13.58 -9.34
N VAL A 111 4.98 13.50 -8.13
CA VAL A 111 3.97 12.52 -7.75
C VAL A 111 2.70 12.68 -8.59
N GLU A 112 2.25 13.91 -8.88
CA GLU A 112 1.04 14.15 -9.66
C GLU A 112 1.19 13.74 -11.13
N ARG A 113 2.39 13.89 -11.69
CA ARG A 113 2.71 13.34 -13.01
C ARG A 113 2.72 11.82 -12.98
N PHE A 114 3.44 11.23 -12.02
CA PHE A 114 3.55 9.78 -11.89
C PHE A 114 2.18 9.10 -11.72
N LYS A 115 1.30 9.70 -10.90
CA LYS A 115 -0.11 9.28 -10.73
C LYS A 115 -0.91 9.22 -12.03
N LYS A 116 -0.61 10.08 -13.00
CA LYS A 116 -1.30 10.09 -14.30
C LYS A 116 -0.79 8.98 -15.22
N GLU A 117 0.47 8.58 -15.07
CA GLU A 117 1.14 7.53 -15.85
C GLU A 117 0.80 6.13 -15.32
N ILE A 118 0.62 5.98 -14.00
CA ILE A 118 0.23 4.73 -13.35
C ILE A 118 -1.30 4.59 -13.26
N LYS A 119 -1.90 3.91 -14.26
CA LYS A 119 -3.34 3.60 -14.31
C LYS A 119 -3.61 2.11 -14.33
#